data_AF-A0A940TXE4-F1
#
_entry.id   AF-A0A940TXE4-F1
#
_cell.length_a   1.000
_cell.length_b   1.000
_cell.length_c   1.000
_cell.angle_alpha   90.00
_cell.angle_beta   90.00
_cell.angle_gamma   90.00
#
_symmetry.space_group_name_H-M   'P 1'
#
loop_
_entity.id
_entity.type
_entity.pdbx_description
1 polymer ?
#
loop_
_entity_poly.entity_id
_entity_poly.type
_entity_poly.pdbx_seq_one_letter_code
_entity_poly.pdbx_strand_id
1 'polypeptide(L)'
;MVRLTVLQLEEIEAIHSATLRVLNETGITLTHTAGREILVEAGARIQGNRVLLPPDLVESMLARCPKLVSIGSRSGRTVVLGDGSLHWHNLGGAREVYEPHTGQRRPATIRDVMDSTRLLDSLSGATTITPFFTPQDVSGAIMSLAMYRYALPNTTKPIQGPG
;
A
#
# COMPACT_ATOMS: atom_id res chain seq x y z
N MET A 1 -6.85 -17.35 -16.52
CA MET A 1 -7.62 -16.15 -16.13
C MET A 1 -7.86 -15.33 -17.38
N VAL A 2 -9.09 -14.89 -17.66
CA VAL A 2 -9.38 -14.07 -18.84
C VAL A 2 -8.92 -12.65 -18.56
N ARG A 3 -8.01 -12.13 -19.39
CA ARG A 3 -7.60 -10.72 -19.34
C ARG A 3 -8.58 -9.91 -20.17
N LEU A 4 -9.37 -9.07 -19.52
CA LEU A 4 -10.22 -8.11 -20.21
C LEU A 4 -9.35 -6.94 -20.69
N THR A 5 -9.25 -6.75 -22.00
CA THR A 5 -8.56 -5.62 -22.61
C THR A 5 -9.61 -4.58 -23.05
N VAL A 6 -9.59 -3.42 -22.42
CA VAL A 6 -10.54 -2.32 -22.68
C VAL A 6 -9.93 -1.16 -23.45
N LEU A 7 -8.60 -1.10 -23.56
CA LEU A 7 -7.87 -0.05 -24.28
C LEU A 7 -6.99 -0.65 -25.37
N GLN A 8 -6.90 0.03 -26.50
CA GLN A 8 -5.93 -0.23 -27.56
C GLN A 8 -4.54 0.32 -27.18
N LEU A 9 -3.52 -0.08 -27.94
CA LEU A 9 -2.14 0.30 -27.65
C LEU A 9 -1.93 1.82 -27.74
N GLU A 10 -2.53 2.45 -28.74
CA GLU A 10 -2.44 3.89 -28.99
C GLU A 10 -3.10 4.69 -27.85
N GLU A 11 -4.18 4.16 -27.26
CA GLU A 11 -4.85 4.77 -26.11
C GLU A 11 -3.99 4.69 -24.85
N ILE A 12 -3.28 3.57 -24.65
CA ILE A 12 -2.31 3.40 -23.56
C ILE A 12 -1.15 4.39 -23.71
N GLU A 13 -0.60 4.53 -24.92
CA GLU A 13 0.48 5.48 -25.23
C GLU A 13 0.05 6.94 -25.03
N ALA A 14 -1.19 7.27 -25.41
CA ALA A 14 -1.77 8.60 -25.19
C ALA A 14 -1.91 8.93 -23.69
N ILE A 15 -2.41 7.98 -22.88
CA ILE A 15 -2.49 8.15 -21.43
C ILE A 15 -1.10 8.35 -20.83
N HIS A 16 -0.14 7.50 -21.20
CA HIS A 16 1.23 7.56 -20.71
C HIS A 16 1.88 8.91 -21.04
N SER A 17 1.79 9.36 -22.29
CA SER A 17 2.31 10.66 -22.72
C SER A 17 1.65 11.84 -21.97
N ALA A 18 0.34 11.77 -21.74
CA ALA A 18 -0.37 12.78 -20.96
C ALA A 18 0.07 12.79 -19.49
N THR A 19 0.28 11.62 -18.88
CA THR A 19 0.82 11.49 -17.51
C THR A 19 2.21 12.10 -17.41
N LEU A 20 3.11 11.79 -18.33
CA LEU A 20 4.47 12.37 -18.36
C LEU A 20 4.42 13.90 -18.50
N ARG A 21 3.52 14.42 -19.35
CA ARG A 21 3.31 15.88 -19.48
C ARG A 21 2.84 16.51 -18.17
N VAL A 22 1.85 15.92 -17.50
CA VAL A 22 1.36 16.42 -16.19
C VAL A 22 2.48 16.43 -15.16
N LEU A 23 3.26 15.35 -15.06
CA LEU A 23 4.37 15.29 -14.12
C LEU A 23 5.48 16.32 -14.42
N ASN A 24 5.74 16.59 -15.70
CA ASN A 24 6.79 17.51 -16.13
C ASN A 24 6.39 19.00 -16.09
N GLU A 25 5.14 19.33 -16.42
CA GLU A 25 4.67 20.71 -16.54
C GLU A 25 3.91 21.18 -15.29
N THR A 26 3.11 20.30 -14.68
CA THR A 26 2.32 20.62 -13.48
C THR A 26 3.04 20.18 -12.21
N GLY A 27 3.57 18.96 -12.19
CA GLY A 27 4.26 18.38 -11.03
C GLY A 27 3.36 18.10 -9.82
N ILE A 28 3.99 17.60 -8.76
CA ILE A 28 3.33 17.16 -7.52
C ILE A 28 3.73 18.03 -6.32
N THR A 29 2.80 18.23 -5.39
CA THR A 29 3.14 18.85 -4.10
C THR A 29 3.74 17.78 -3.18
N LEU A 30 4.99 17.97 -2.77
CA LEU A 30 5.65 17.14 -1.77
C LEU A 30 6.09 18.04 -0.60
N THR A 31 5.48 17.86 0.57
CA THR A 31 5.76 18.71 1.74
C THR A 31 7.00 18.26 2.51
N HIS A 32 7.47 17.04 2.30
CA HIS A 32 8.63 16.48 3.00
C HIS A 32 9.95 16.98 2.39
N THR A 33 10.67 17.85 3.11
CA THR A 33 11.88 18.53 2.62
C THR A 33 12.94 17.57 2.09
N ALA A 34 13.36 16.57 2.88
CA ALA A 34 14.37 15.61 2.45
C ALA A 34 13.92 14.78 1.23
N GLY A 35 12.61 14.52 1.09
CA GLY A 35 12.07 13.84 -0.09
C GLY A 35 12.20 14.69 -1.36
N ARG A 36 12.06 16.02 -1.24
CA ARG A 36 12.27 16.94 -2.36
C ARG A 36 13.74 16.99 -2.77
N GLU A 37 14.64 17.02 -1.80
CA GLU A 37 16.10 17.03 -2.04
C GLU A 37 16.52 15.78 -2.83
N ILE A 38 16.10 14.58 -2.40
CA ILE A 38 16.38 13.33 -3.11
C ILE A 38 15.89 13.39 -4.57
N LEU A 39 14.69 13.91 -4.81
CA LEU A 39 14.13 14.01 -6.16
C LEU A 39 14.91 15.01 -7.01
N VAL A 40 15.31 16.15 -6.45
CA VAL A 40 16.13 17.15 -7.16
C VAL A 40 17.51 16.60 -7.51
N GLU A 41 18.16 15.90 -6.58
CA GLU A 41 19.43 15.20 -6.82
C GLU A 41 19.30 14.16 -7.95
N ALA A 42 18.14 13.52 -8.06
CA ALA A 42 17.83 12.60 -9.15
C ALA A 42 17.50 13.29 -10.49
N GLY A 43 17.38 14.62 -10.53
CA GLY A 43 17.11 15.40 -11.75
C GLY A 43 15.70 15.99 -11.84
N ALA A 44 14.91 15.95 -10.77
CA ALA A 44 13.63 16.66 -10.70
C ALA A 44 13.85 18.18 -10.60
N ARG A 45 12.84 18.95 -11.01
CA ARG A 45 12.85 20.42 -10.93
C ARG A 45 11.89 20.90 -9.84
N ILE A 46 12.19 22.03 -9.21
CA ILE A 46 11.27 22.68 -8.28
C ILE A 46 10.68 23.93 -8.92
N GLN A 47 9.36 24.05 -8.89
CA GLN A 47 8.65 25.27 -9.28
C GLN A 47 7.68 25.65 -8.16
N GLY A 48 8.01 26.68 -7.40
CA GLY A 48 7.28 27.06 -6.20
C GLY A 48 7.25 25.93 -5.16
N ASN A 49 6.06 25.42 -4.84
CA ASN A 49 5.86 24.31 -3.91
C ASN A 49 5.71 22.94 -4.60
N ARG A 50 5.97 22.86 -5.91
CA ARG A 50 5.81 21.64 -6.70
C ARG A 50 7.13 21.05 -7.15
N VAL A 51 7.19 19.72 -7.14
CA VAL A 51 8.26 18.91 -7.73
C VAL A 51 7.79 18.44 -9.11
N LEU A 52 8.51 18.87 -10.14
CA LEU A 52 8.27 18.51 -11.54
C LEU A 52 9.22 17.37 -11.90
N LEU A 53 8.69 16.30 -12.49
CA LEU A 53 9.45 15.11 -12.87
C LEU A 53 9.57 15.06 -14.40
N PRO A 54 10.78 15.29 -14.97
CA PRO A 54 10.99 15.18 -16.41
C PRO A 54 10.68 13.78 -16.95
N PRO A 55 10.21 13.64 -18.20
CA PRO A 55 9.85 12.34 -18.76
C PRO A 55 11.00 11.32 -18.73
N ASP A 56 12.20 11.73 -19.12
CA ASP A 56 13.39 10.87 -19.13
C ASP A 56 13.77 10.38 -17.72
N LEU A 57 13.52 11.20 -16.69
CA LEU A 57 13.71 10.80 -15.30
C LEU A 57 12.72 9.70 -14.92
N VAL A 58 11.43 9.89 -15.22
CA VAL A 58 10.39 8.90 -14.91
C VAL A 58 10.69 7.58 -15.63
N GLU A 59 10.97 7.63 -16.92
CA GLU A 59 11.23 6.44 -17.75
C GLU A 59 12.48 5.67 -17.30
N SER A 60 13.58 6.39 -17.05
CA SER A 60 14.83 5.76 -16.59
C SER A 60 14.69 5.11 -15.21
N MET A 61 13.87 5.67 -14.31
CA MET A 61 13.59 5.06 -13.02
C MET A 61 12.66 3.86 -13.14
N LEU A 62 11.61 3.93 -13.98
CA LEU A 62 10.72 2.79 -14.26
C LEU A 62 11.47 1.61 -14.87
N ALA A 63 12.43 1.87 -15.77
CA ALA A 63 13.26 0.81 -16.37
C ALA A 63 14.11 0.05 -15.35
N ARG A 64 14.39 0.66 -14.18
CA ARG A 64 15.13 0.04 -13.07
C ARG A 64 14.23 -0.73 -12.11
N CYS A 65 12.92 -0.56 -12.18
CA CYS A 65 11.99 -1.26 -11.30
C CYS A 65 11.99 -2.77 -11.59
N PRO A 66 12.04 -3.63 -10.56
CA PRO A 66 11.94 -5.06 -10.76
C PRO A 66 10.54 -5.44 -11.24
N LYS A 67 10.46 -6.39 -12.18
CA LYS A 67 9.16 -6.92 -12.65
C LYS A 67 8.52 -7.90 -11.65
N LEU A 68 9.33 -8.50 -10.78
CA LEU A 68 8.91 -9.46 -9.77
C LEU A 68 9.44 -9.04 -8.40
N VAL A 69 8.58 -9.09 -7.38
CA VAL A 69 8.95 -8.81 -5.98
C VAL A 69 8.43 -9.92 -5.09
N SER A 70 9.27 -10.45 -4.21
CA SER A 70 8.88 -11.48 -3.24
C SER A 70 8.67 -10.88 -1.85
N ILE A 71 7.52 -11.19 -1.24
CA ILE A 71 7.17 -10.79 0.13
C ILE A 71 7.19 -12.02 1.02
N GLY A 72 8.14 -12.05 1.96
CA GLY A 72 8.28 -13.13 2.93
C GLY A 72 7.40 -12.94 4.16
N SER A 73 7.08 -14.05 4.81
CA SER A 73 6.45 -14.10 6.13
C SER A 73 7.39 -14.69 7.17
N ARG A 74 7.04 -14.52 8.45
CA ARG A 74 7.76 -15.15 9.57
C ARG A 74 7.72 -16.67 9.54
N SER A 75 6.73 -17.28 8.89
CA SER A 75 6.61 -18.74 8.77
C SER A 75 7.46 -19.34 7.66
N GLY A 76 8.15 -18.51 6.86
CA GLY A 76 8.86 -18.95 5.66
C GLY A 76 7.99 -19.01 4.40
N ARG A 77 6.68 -18.73 4.50
CA ARG A 77 5.81 -18.55 3.33
C ARG A 77 6.23 -17.30 2.55
N THR A 78 6.22 -17.38 1.23
CA THR A 78 6.54 -16.28 0.31
C THR A 78 5.40 -16.04 -0.67
N VAL A 79 5.11 -14.77 -0.96
CA VAL A 79 4.16 -14.32 -1.98
C VAL A 79 4.93 -13.54 -3.04
N VAL A 80 4.78 -13.90 -4.32
CA VAL A 80 5.45 -13.23 -5.44
C VAL A 80 4.46 -12.31 -6.15
N LEU A 81 4.79 -11.03 -6.25
CA LEU A 81 4.02 -10.03 -6.99
C LEU A 81 4.60 -9.85 -8.39
N GLY A 82 3.71 -9.71 -9.38
CA GLY A 82 4.07 -9.43 -10.79
C GLY A 82 4.17 -10.66 -11.70
N ASP A 83 3.96 -11.87 -11.16
CA ASP A 83 4.00 -13.14 -11.90
C ASP A 83 2.67 -13.48 -12.62
N GLY A 84 1.66 -12.61 -12.50
CA GLY A 84 0.31 -12.83 -13.02
C GLY A 84 -0.61 -13.62 -12.07
N SER A 85 -0.11 -14.04 -10.90
CA SER A 85 -0.93 -14.66 -9.86
C SER A 85 -1.86 -13.62 -9.21
N LEU A 86 -3.10 -14.02 -8.95
CA LEU A 86 -4.05 -13.18 -8.21
C LEU A 86 -3.82 -13.34 -6.70
N HIS A 87 -3.55 -12.23 -6.03
CA HIS A 87 -3.40 -12.17 -4.58
C HIS A 87 -4.50 -11.32 -3.97
N TRP A 88 -4.95 -11.70 -2.78
CA TRP A 88 -5.96 -10.97 -2.02
C TRP A 88 -5.37 -10.52 -0.69
N HIS A 89 -5.79 -9.34 -0.26
CA HIS A 89 -5.56 -8.83 1.08
C HIS A 89 -6.81 -8.11 1.58
N ASN A 90 -6.89 -7.89 2.88
CA ASN A 90 -7.99 -7.18 3.53
C ASN A 90 -7.78 -5.66 3.56
N LEU A 91 -8.87 -4.92 3.79
CA LEU A 91 -8.81 -3.51 4.22
C LEU A 91 -7.99 -3.40 5.51
N GLY A 92 -7.19 -2.35 5.66
CA GLY A 92 -6.49 -2.02 6.90
C GLY A 92 -6.98 -0.71 7.52
N GLY A 93 -6.76 -0.55 8.83
CA GLY A 93 -6.88 0.74 9.51
C GLY A 93 -8.28 1.17 9.98
N ALA A 94 -9.28 0.28 10.02
CA ALA A 94 -10.62 0.61 10.50
C ALA A 94 -10.61 1.06 11.97
N ARG A 95 -11.14 2.24 12.27
CA ARG A 95 -11.20 2.79 13.64
C ARG A 95 -12.30 2.18 14.50
N GLU A 96 -13.40 1.76 13.88
CA GLU A 96 -14.63 1.34 14.55
C GLU A 96 -14.99 -0.11 14.20
N VAL A 97 -15.53 -0.82 15.18
CA VAL A 97 -16.13 -2.14 15.01
C VAL A 97 -17.64 -1.96 14.97
N TYR A 98 -18.28 -2.53 13.94
CA TYR A 98 -19.73 -2.66 13.89
C TYR A 98 -20.17 -3.91 14.62
N GLU A 99 -21.12 -3.78 15.55
CA GLU A 99 -21.70 -4.90 16.28
C GLU A 99 -23.07 -5.27 15.71
N PRO A 100 -23.21 -6.42 15.02
CA PRO A 100 -24.45 -6.76 14.33
C PRO A 100 -25.65 -6.98 15.27
N HIS A 101 -25.41 -7.45 16.49
CA HIS A 101 -26.49 -7.76 17.44
C HIS A 101 -27.16 -6.51 18.01
N THR A 102 -26.42 -5.42 18.16
CA THR A 102 -26.90 -4.15 18.74
C THR A 102 -27.12 -3.08 17.66
N GLY A 103 -26.54 -3.27 16.47
CA GLY A 103 -26.50 -2.29 15.39
C GLY A 103 -25.59 -1.09 15.69
N GLN A 104 -24.84 -1.13 16.78
CA GLN A 104 -23.99 -0.02 17.22
C GLN A 104 -22.57 -0.13 16.68
N ARG A 105 -21.85 0.99 16.74
CA ARG A 105 -20.41 1.05 16.46
C ARG A 105 -19.67 1.38 17.75
N ARG A 106 -18.52 0.77 17.94
CA ARG A 106 -17.62 1.08 19.06
C ARG A 106 -16.18 1.28 18.58
N PRO A 107 -15.35 2.01 19.34
CA PRO A 107 -13.92 2.06 19.09
C PRO A 107 -13.32 0.65 19.05
N ALA A 108 -12.44 0.42 18.08
CA ALA A 108 -11.67 -0.82 18.02
C ALA A 108 -10.62 -0.85 19.14
N THR A 109 -10.28 -2.05 19.58
CA THR A 109 -9.33 -2.33 20.65
C THR A 109 -8.18 -3.18 20.13
N ILE A 110 -7.12 -3.35 20.91
CA ILE A 110 -6.06 -4.32 20.62
C ILE A 110 -6.64 -5.71 20.37
N ARG A 111 -7.67 -6.10 21.13
CA ARG A 111 -8.31 -7.40 20.98
C ARG A 111 -8.91 -7.58 19.59
N ASP A 112 -9.56 -6.55 19.05
CA ASP A 112 -10.12 -6.58 17.70
C ASP A 112 -9.03 -6.75 16.64
N VAL A 113 -7.85 -6.14 16.84
CA VAL A 113 -6.67 -6.37 15.96
C VAL A 113 -6.27 -7.84 15.99
N MET A 114 -6.12 -8.42 17.18
CA MET A 114 -5.70 -9.82 17.33
C MET A 114 -6.73 -10.80 16.74
N ASP A 115 -8.00 -10.61 17.06
CA ASP A 115 -9.08 -11.51 16.66
C ASP A 115 -9.34 -11.44 15.14
N SER A 116 -9.36 -10.23 14.56
CA SER A 116 -9.43 -10.07 13.11
C SER A 116 -8.20 -10.65 12.40
N THR A 117 -7.01 -10.53 12.98
CA THR A 117 -5.79 -11.13 12.40
C THR A 117 -5.89 -12.65 12.35
N ARG A 118 -6.35 -13.29 13.42
CA ARG A 118 -6.54 -14.77 13.44
C ARG A 118 -7.58 -15.21 12.43
N LEU A 119 -8.67 -14.47 12.30
CA LEU A 119 -9.68 -14.73 11.28
C LEU A 119 -9.07 -14.64 9.88
N LEU A 120 -8.35 -13.55 9.58
CA LEU A 120 -7.70 -13.38 8.28
C LEU A 120 -6.65 -14.45 8.00
N ASP A 121 -5.93 -14.91 9.02
CA ASP A 121 -4.97 -16.00 8.89
C ASP A 121 -5.65 -17.33 8.49
N SER A 122 -6.82 -17.63 9.05
CA SER A 122 -7.53 -18.87 8.76
C SER A 122 -8.19 -18.90 7.37
N LEU A 123 -8.46 -17.73 6.77
CA LEU A 123 -9.05 -17.64 5.42
C LEU A 123 -8.04 -18.01 4.34
N SER A 124 -8.20 -19.15 3.67
CA SER A 124 -7.32 -19.59 2.57
C SER A 124 -7.24 -18.58 1.41
N GLY A 125 -8.32 -17.82 1.18
CA GLY A 125 -8.39 -16.79 0.16
C GLY A 125 -7.54 -15.54 0.44
N ALA A 126 -7.23 -15.23 1.70
CA ALA A 126 -6.37 -14.12 2.04
C ALA A 126 -4.89 -14.52 1.89
N THR A 127 -4.19 -13.95 0.91
CA THR A 127 -2.80 -14.32 0.58
C THR A 127 -1.78 -13.54 1.41
N THR A 128 -2.09 -12.27 1.69
CA THR A 128 -1.34 -11.39 2.60
C THR A 128 -2.34 -10.68 3.50
N ILE A 129 -1.87 -10.13 4.62
CA ILE A 129 -2.73 -9.40 5.54
C ILE A 129 -2.14 -8.03 5.90
N THR A 130 -3.00 -7.11 6.28
CA THR A 130 -2.63 -5.88 7.00
C THR A 130 -3.50 -5.81 8.26
N PRO A 131 -3.06 -5.21 9.39
CA PRO A 131 -3.91 -5.10 10.56
C PRO A 131 -5.24 -4.41 10.22
N PHE A 132 -6.36 -5.13 10.36
CA PHE A 132 -7.65 -4.63 9.92
C PHE A 132 -8.11 -3.42 10.73
N PHE A 133 -7.88 -3.44 12.04
CA PHE A 133 -8.33 -2.38 12.94
C PHE A 133 -7.18 -1.49 13.42
N THR A 134 -7.51 -0.21 13.63
CA THR A 134 -6.71 0.77 14.34
C THR A 134 -7.18 0.82 15.80
N PRO A 135 -6.44 0.25 16.75
CA PRO A 135 -6.84 0.21 18.15
C PRO A 135 -6.87 1.62 18.74
N GLN A 136 -7.92 1.94 19.50
CA GLN A 136 -8.14 3.24 20.15
C GLN A 136 -7.80 3.22 21.65
N ASP A 137 -7.47 2.04 22.18
CA ASP A 137 -6.98 1.79 23.54
C ASP A 137 -5.45 1.88 23.66
N VAL A 138 -4.79 2.51 22.69
CA VAL A 138 -3.34 2.79 22.69
C VAL A 138 -3.08 4.26 22.36
N SER A 139 -1.91 4.77 22.75
CA SER A 139 -1.49 6.12 22.34
C SER A 139 -1.33 6.21 20.82
N GLY A 140 -1.85 7.28 20.23
CA GLY A 140 -1.72 7.55 18.80
C GLY A 140 -0.26 7.59 18.31
N ALA A 141 0.68 7.98 19.18
CA ALA A 141 2.10 8.03 18.86
C ALA A 141 2.72 6.65 18.58
N ILE A 142 2.12 5.57 19.11
CA ILE A 142 2.60 4.20 18.92
C ILE A 142 1.57 3.33 18.18
N MET A 143 0.50 3.92 17.67
CA MET A 143 -0.65 3.19 17.14
C MET A 143 -0.26 2.22 16.02
N SER A 144 0.50 2.67 15.03
CA SER A 144 0.98 1.82 13.92
C SER A 144 1.88 0.69 14.42
N LEU A 145 2.73 0.97 15.42
CA LEU A 145 3.60 -0.03 16.03
C LEU A 145 2.79 -1.06 16.84
N ALA A 146 1.77 -0.61 17.57
CA ALA A 146 0.88 -1.47 18.33
C ALA A 146 0.10 -2.41 17.39
N MET A 147 -0.44 -1.89 16.29
CA MET A 147 -1.10 -2.70 15.25
C MET A 147 -0.20 -3.86 14.80
N TYR A 148 1.06 -3.59 14.46
CA TYR A 148 2.01 -4.63 14.10
C TYR A 148 2.35 -5.57 15.25
N ARG A 149 2.64 -5.03 16.44
CA ARG A 149 3.03 -5.80 17.62
C ARG A 149 2.00 -6.87 17.97
N TYR A 150 0.72 -6.55 17.80
CA TYR A 150 -0.40 -7.42 18.12
C TYR A 150 -0.88 -8.26 16.93
N ALA A 151 -0.66 -7.85 15.68
CA ALA A 151 -0.98 -8.67 14.51
C ALA A 151 0.09 -9.75 14.23
N LEU A 152 1.38 -9.38 14.27
CA LEU A 152 2.51 -10.28 13.94
C LEU A 152 2.47 -11.66 14.61
N PRO A 153 2.17 -11.79 15.92
CA PRO A 153 2.12 -13.09 16.59
C PRO A 153 0.94 -13.96 16.13
N ASN A 154 -0.11 -13.36 15.55
CA ASN A 154 -1.39 -13.99 15.27
C ASN A 154 -1.56 -14.41 13.80
N THR A 155 -0.51 -14.29 12.98
CA THR A 155 -0.53 -14.73 11.58
C THR A 155 0.74 -15.49 11.20
N THR A 156 0.59 -16.41 10.26
CA THR A 156 1.69 -17.05 9.52
C THR A 156 1.90 -16.46 8.13
N LYS A 157 1.00 -15.59 7.67
CA LYS A 157 1.04 -14.94 6.35
C LYS A 157 1.92 -13.70 6.35
N PRO A 158 2.37 -13.21 5.17
CA PRO A 158 3.07 -11.94 5.09
C PRO A 158 2.16 -10.81 5.58
N ILE A 159 2.72 -9.94 6.43
CA ILE A 159 2.02 -8.78 6.99
C ILE A 159 2.55 -7.49 6.35
N GLN A 160 1.63 -6.62 5.94
CA GLN A 160 1.93 -5.30 5.38
C GLN A 160 1.71 -4.19 6.43
N GLY A 161 2.24 -3.00 6.12
CA GLY A 161 2.05 -1.79 6.93
C GLY A 161 0.60 -1.40 7.13
N PRO A 162 0.24 -0.83 8.28
CA PRO A 162 -0.88 0.10 8.29
C PRO A 162 -0.50 1.27 7.37
N GLY A 163 -1.42 1.62 6.47
CA GLY A 163 -1.28 2.80 5.62
C GLY A 163 -1.30 4.11 6.39
#